data_AF-A0A1X6ZIV5-F1
#
_entry.id   AF-A0A1X6ZIV5-F1
#
_cell.length_a   1.000
_cell.length_b   1.000
_cell.length_c   1.000
_cell.angle_alpha   90.00
_cell.angle_beta   90.00
_cell.angle_gamma   90.00
#
_symmetry.space_group_name_H-M   'P 1'
#
loop_
_entity.id
_entity.type
_entity.pdbx_description
1 polymer ?
#
loop_
_entity_poly.entity_id
_entity_poly.type
_entity_poly.pdbx_seq_one_letter_code
_entity_poly.pdbx_strand_id
1 'polypeptide(L)'
;MDSIDDALKYQQIRDYGFNDREIPFYGLMSKSEEEICTYLPAHVYKHHVRNTVNSQQRQILSDKIAAQHLLNALGVRTPILIGIWDSVFGMTADGRPMTTVAQLSYEIGNLLENTEAIDLIFKPRDGGGGQYIFVATFSKASNGEIAVFMDGK
;
A
#
# COMPACT_ATOMS: atom_id res chain seq x y z
N MET A 1 15.20 23.10 -4.19
CA MET A 1 14.39 23.70 -3.11
C MET A 1 14.84 25.14 -3.05
N ASP A 2 14.26 25.96 -3.91
CA ASP A 2 15.01 27.08 -4.53
C ASP A 2 14.41 28.46 -4.19
N SER A 3 13.44 28.52 -3.27
CA SER A 3 12.87 29.78 -2.78
C SER A 3 12.65 29.76 -1.26
N ILE A 4 12.62 30.95 -0.65
CA ILE A 4 12.24 31.14 0.77
C ILE A 4 10.82 30.62 1.00
N ASP A 5 9.93 30.78 0.01
CA ASP A 5 8.54 30.33 0.06
C ASP A 5 8.44 28.80 0.13
N ASP A 6 9.28 28.07 -0.61
CA ASP A 6 9.37 26.62 -0.53
C ASP A 6 9.81 26.16 0.86
N ALA A 7 10.77 26.86 1.47
CA ALA A 7 11.25 26.53 2.82
C ALA A 7 10.18 26.76 3.88
N LEU A 8 9.43 27.87 3.78
CA LEU A 8 8.31 28.17 4.68
C LEU A 8 7.19 27.15 4.55
N LYS A 9 6.78 26.83 3.32
CA LYS A 9 5.76 25.81 3.05
C LYS A 9 6.19 24.44 3.59
N TYR A 10 7.44 24.05 3.36
CA TYR A 10 7.99 22.79 3.87
C TYR A 10 7.91 22.73 5.40
N GLN A 11 8.26 23.82 6.09
CA GLN A 11 8.17 23.88 7.55
C GLN A 11 6.72 23.83 8.04
N GLN A 12 5.79 24.54 7.39
CA GLN A 12 4.36 24.46 7.73
C GLN A 12 3.82 23.03 7.62
N ILE A 13 4.19 22.30 6.57
CA ILE A 13 3.79 20.90 6.39
C ILE A 13 4.37 20.02 7.52
N ARG A 14 5.60 20.30 7.97
CA ARG A 14 6.17 19.61 9.15
C ARG A 14 5.41 19.93 10.43
N ASP A 15 4.98 21.18 10.60
CA ASP A 15 4.23 21.62 11.78
C ASP A 15 2.82 20.99 11.83
N TYR A 16 2.25 20.60 10.69
CA TYR A 16 1.06 19.74 10.63
C TYR A 16 1.33 18.28 11.05
N GLY A 17 2.57 17.92 11.34
CA GLY A 17 2.95 16.61 11.87
C GLY A 17 3.44 15.60 10.83
N PHE A 18 3.67 16.03 9.59
CA PHE A 18 4.31 15.22 8.56
C PHE A 18 5.83 15.19 8.76
N ASN A 19 6.46 14.04 8.52
CA ASN A 19 7.92 13.90 8.57
C ASN A 19 8.57 14.06 7.19
N ASP A 20 9.90 14.24 7.17
CA ASP A 20 10.67 14.49 5.94
C ASP A 20 10.58 13.39 4.87
N ARG A 21 10.13 12.17 5.22
CA ARG A 21 9.87 11.11 4.24
C ARG A 21 8.45 11.18 3.66
N GLU A 22 7.48 11.61 4.45
CA GLU A 22 6.07 11.71 4.03
C GLU A 22 5.86 12.86 3.04
N ILE A 23 6.55 13.98 3.25
CA ILE A 23 6.44 15.18 2.40
C ILE A 23 6.73 14.88 0.92
N PRO A 24 7.87 14.27 0.55
CA PRO A 24 8.14 13.89 -0.85
C PRO A 24 7.29 12.70 -1.31
N PHE A 25 7.00 11.73 -0.44
CA PHE A 25 6.22 10.54 -0.81
C PHE A 25 4.79 10.90 -1.28
N TYR A 26 4.11 11.81 -0.59
CA TYR A 26 2.78 12.28 -0.98
C TYR A 26 2.82 13.47 -1.95
N GLY A 27 4.01 13.95 -2.33
CA GLY A 27 4.17 15.14 -3.17
C GLY A 27 3.55 16.39 -2.56
N LEU A 28 3.58 16.57 -1.23
CA LEU A 28 2.84 17.63 -0.55
C LEU A 28 3.28 19.03 -0.97
N MET A 29 4.52 19.19 -1.43
CA MET A 29 5.05 20.47 -1.90
C MET A 29 4.33 21.00 -3.15
N SER A 30 3.80 20.13 -4.02
CA SER A 30 3.08 20.55 -5.22
C SER A 30 1.57 20.72 -5.02
N LYS A 31 1.05 20.39 -3.83
CA LYS A 31 -0.39 20.41 -3.53
C LYS A 31 -0.83 21.75 -2.91
N SER A 32 -2.13 22.03 -3.02
CA SER A 32 -2.75 23.16 -2.31
C SER A 32 -2.90 22.85 -0.81
N GLU A 33 -3.03 23.87 0.02
CA GLU A 33 -3.24 23.69 1.48
C GLU A 33 -4.53 22.91 1.77
N GLU A 34 -5.62 23.21 1.05
CA GLU A 34 -6.89 22.48 1.14
C GLU A 34 -6.71 20.98 0.84
N GLU A 35 -5.96 20.66 -0.21
CA GLU A 35 -5.67 19.28 -0.57
C GLU A 35 -4.78 18.60 0.49
N ILE A 36 -3.79 19.31 1.04
CA ILE A 36 -2.91 18.80 2.11
C ILE A 36 -3.73 18.42 3.36
N CYS A 37 -4.75 19.21 3.71
CA CYS A 37 -5.66 18.92 4.84
C CYS A 37 -6.47 17.63 4.69
N THR A 38 -6.53 17.04 3.48
CA THR A 38 -7.18 15.74 3.27
C THR A 38 -6.28 14.54 3.61
N TYR A 39 -4.98 14.78 3.81
CA TYR A 39 -4.00 13.75 4.20
C TYR A 39 -3.88 13.67 5.72
N LEU A 40 -3.77 12.44 6.25
CA LEU A 40 -3.59 12.19 7.68
C LEU A 40 -2.11 11.89 7.99
N PRO A 41 -1.41 12.74 8.78
CA PRO A 41 -0.04 12.45 9.19
C PRO A 41 0.04 11.17 10.04
N ALA A 42 1.09 10.36 9.86
CA ALA A 42 1.24 9.12 10.63
C ALA A 42 1.30 9.37 12.15
N HIS A 43 1.80 10.53 12.58
CA HIS A 43 1.80 10.93 13.99
C HIS A 43 0.36 11.06 14.52
N VAL A 44 -0.51 11.80 13.83
CA VAL A 44 -1.91 11.98 14.25
C VAL A 44 -2.66 10.65 14.28
N TYR A 45 -2.48 9.84 13.25
CA TYR A 45 -3.05 8.49 13.22
C TYR A 45 -2.60 7.64 14.42
N LYS A 46 -1.30 7.61 14.73
CA LYS A 46 -0.75 6.78 15.82
C LYS A 46 -1.14 7.26 17.21
N HIS A 47 -1.17 8.58 17.43
CA HIS A 47 -1.36 9.15 18.77
C HIS A 47 -2.82 9.45 19.12
N HIS A 48 -3.63 9.87 18.14
CA HIS A 48 -4.99 10.35 18.40
C HIS A 48 -6.08 9.43 17.86
N VAL A 49 -5.85 8.75 16.71
CA VAL A 49 -6.86 7.85 16.12
C VAL A 49 -6.70 6.43 16.67
N ARG A 50 -5.48 5.89 16.66
CA ARG A 50 -5.22 4.51 17.09
C ARG A 50 -5.58 4.27 18.56
N ASN A 51 -5.45 5.27 19.42
CA ASN A 51 -5.76 5.12 20.85
C ASN A 51 -7.24 5.28 21.18
N THR A 52 -8.01 5.94 20.31
CA THR A 52 -9.46 6.17 20.49
C THR A 52 -10.31 5.01 19.97
N VAL A 53 -9.73 4.10 19.18
CA VAL A 53 -10.36 2.83 18.78
C VAL A 53 -10.10 1.73 19.82
N ASN A 54 -11.07 0.82 20.00
CA ASN A 54 -10.94 -0.29 20.95
C ASN A 54 -9.87 -1.31 20.49
N SER A 55 -9.47 -2.24 21.37
CA SER A 55 -8.36 -3.17 21.10
C SER A 55 -8.55 -4.02 19.84
N GLN A 56 -9.79 -4.44 19.55
CA GLN A 56 -10.12 -5.23 18.36
C GLN A 56 -10.03 -4.39 17.09
N GLN A 57 -10.57 -3.17 17.10
CA GLN A 57 -10.48 -2.23 15.98
C GLN A 57 -9.03 -1.86 15.68
N ARG A 58 -8.18 -1.70 16.70
CA ARG A 58 -6.73 -1.48 16.49
C ARG A 58 -6.06 -2.62 15.77
N GLN A 59 -6.40 -3.85 16.11
CA GLN A 59 -5.83 -5.04 15.47
C GLN A 59 -6.24 -5.08 13.99
N ILE A 60 -7.53 -4.87 13.71
CA ILE A 60 -8.06 -4.81 12.34
C ILE A 60 -7.34 -3.73 11.53
N LEU A 61 -7.20 -2.51 12.07
CA LEU A 61 -6.56 -1.39 11.36
C LEU A 61 -5.02 -1.49 11.26
N SER A 62 -4.39 -2.38 12.03
CA SER A 62 -2.93 -2.60 11.96
C SER A 62 -2.56 -3.66 10.91
N ASP A 63 -3.55 -4.46 10.48
CA ASP A 63 -3.42 -5.47 9.46
C ASP A 63 -4.01 -4.95 8.15
N LYS A 64 -3.18 -4.77 7.12
CA LYS A 64 -3.64 -4.18 5.85
C LYS A 64 -4.73 -5.01 5.17
N ILE A 65 -4.73 -6.33 5.35
CA ILE A 65 -5.72 -7.22 4.76
C ILE A 65 -7.04 -7.14 5.52
N ALA A 66 -7.00 -7.25 6.86
CA ALA A 66 -8.21 -7.12 7.66
C ALA A 66 -8.86 -5.73 7.51
N ALA A 67 -8.04 -4.67 7.51
CA ALA A 67 -8.50 -3.30 7.28
C ALA A 67 -9.18 -3.15 5.91
N GLN A 68 -8.58 -3.73 4.86
CA GLN A 68 -9.15 -3.73 3.51
C GLN A 68 -10.54 -4.38 3.47
N HIS A 69 -10.70 -5.56 4.07
CA HIS A 69 -11.99 -6.24 4.13
C HIS A 69 -13.04 -5.43 4.90
N LEU A 70 -12.65 -4.80 6.01
CA LEU A 70 -13.52 -3.88 6.74
C LEU A 70 -13.96 -2.71 5.86
N LEU A 71 -13.03 -2.04 5.18
CA LEU A 71 -13.32 -0.90 4.31
C LEU A 71 -14.25 -1.28 3.15
N ASN A 72 -14.01 -2.45 2.52
CA ASN A 72 -14.87 -2.98 1.47
C ASN A 72 -16.30 -3.25 1.97
N ALA A 73 -16.43 -3.85 3.16
CA ALA A 73 -17.74 -4.10 3.78
C ALA A 73 -18.50 -2.81 4.11
N LEU A 74 -17.78 -1.71 4.36
CA LEU A 74 -18.35 -0.38 4.57
C LEU A 74 -18.64 0.38 3.25
N GLY A 75 -18.42 -0.25 2.09
CA GLY A 75 -18.64 0.37 0.78
C GLY A 75 -17.57 1.38 0.37
N VAL A 76 -16.44 1.43 1.08
CA VAL A 76 -15.31 2.27 0.71
C VAL A 76 -14.60 1.63 -0.48
N ARG A 77 -14.42 2.39 -1.56
CA ARG A 77 -13.62 1.95 -2.71
C ARG A 77 -12.15 1.93 -2.32
N THR A 78 -11.53 0.77 -2.48
CA THR A 78 -10.13 0.52 -2.14
C THR A 78 -9.40 -0.09 -3.35
N PRO A 79 -8.07 0.05 -3.46
CA PRO A 79 -7.28 -0.69 -4.45
C PRO A 79 -7.42 -2.20 -4.25
N ILE A 80 -7.27 -3.01 -5.30
CA ILE A 80 -7.25 -4.48 -5.14
C ILE A 80 -6.05 -4.86 -4.27
N LEU A 81 -6.31 -5.67 -3.25
CA LEU A 81 -5.30 -6.17 -2.32
C LEU A 81 -5.53 -7.66 -2.09
N ILE A 82 -4.47 -8.46 -2.27
CA ILE A 82 -4.50 -9.92 -2.16
C ILE A 82 -3.59 -10.32 -0.98
N GLY A 83 -4.12 -11.15 -0.07
CA GLY A 83 -3.39 -11.61 1.12
C GLY A 83 -2.50 -12.81 0.85
N ILE A 84 -1.34 -12.66 0.22
CA ILE A 84 -0.47 -13.82 -0.06
C ILE A 84 -0.09 -14.55 1.24
N TRP A 85 -0.30 -15.87 1.28
CA TRP A 85 -0.08 -16.75 2.45
C TRP A 85 -0.97 -16.49 3.67
N ASP A 86 -2.01 -15.66 3.55
CA ASP A 86 -3.02 -15.50 4.60
C ASP A 86 -4.05 -16.63 4.53
N SER A 87 -4.33 -17.29 5.65
CA SER A 87 -5.21 -18.46 5.71
C SER A 87 -6.69 -18.16 5.49
N VAL A 88 -7.10 -16.89 5.63
CA VAL A 88 -8.49 -16.46 5.56
C VAL A 88 -8.73 -15.56 4.36
N PHE A 89 -7.77 -14.71 4.03
CA PHE A 89 -7.92 -13.66 3.03
C PHE A 89 -6.98 -13.81 1.82
N GLY A 90 -6.11 -14.82 1.86
CA GLY A 90 -5.24 -15.20 0.76
C GLY A 90 -5.85 -16.28 -0.07
N MET A 91 -6.76 -15.94 -0.97
CA MET A 91 -7.46 -16.92 -1.79
C MET A 91 -6.96 -16.89 -3.24
N THR A 92 -6.83 -18.07 -3.85
CA THR A 92 -6.74 -18.26 -5.31
C THR A 92 -8.06 -17.84 -5.96
N ALA A 93 -8.08 -17.68 -7.29
CA ALA A 93 -9.28 -17.28 -8.02
C ALA A 93 -10.45 -18.27 -7.86
N ASP A 94 -10.14 -19.53 -7.57
CA ASP A 94 -11.12 -20.59 -7.28
C ASP A 94 -11.52 -20.68 -5.78
N GLY A 95 -11.04 -19.77 -4.93
CA GLY A 95 -11.46 -19.63 -3.53
C GLY A 95 -10.71 -20.51 -2.53
N ARG A 96 -9.62 -21.19 -2.92
CA ARG A 96 -8.77 -21.96 -2.00
C ARG A 96 -7.69 -21.08 -1.37
N PRO A 97 -7.20 -21.39 -0.14
CA PRO A 97 -6.06 -20.67 0.41
C PRO A 97 -4.80 -20.80 -0.46
N MET A 98 -4.15 -19.67 -0.73
CA MET A 98 -2.89 -19.55 -1.43
C MET A 98 -1.74 -19.71 -0.43
N THR A 99 -1.23 -20.92 -0.28
CA THR A 99 -0.22 -21.29 0.72
C THR A 99 1.15 -21.57 0.12
N THR A 100 1.27 -21.57 -1.22
CA THR A 100 2.50 -21.95 -1.93
C THR A 100 2.90 -20.93 -3.00
N VAL A 101 4.19 -20.90 -3.33
CA VAL A 101 4.72 -20.07 -4.43
C VAL A 101 4.11 -20.49 -5.78
N ALA A 102 3.91 -21.79 -6.01
CA ALA A 102 3.34 -22.28 -7.26
C ALA A 102 1.91 -21.74 -7.51
N GLN A 103 1.09 -21.64 -6.45
CA GLN A 103 -0.23 -21.03 -6.55
C GLN A 103 -0.15 -19.53 -6.85
N LEU A 104 0.77 -18.80 -6.21
CA LEU A 104 0.99 -17.39 -6.51
C LEU A 104 1.40 -17.19 -7.97
N SER A 105 2.37 -17.97 -8.46
CA SER A 105 2.81 -17.91 -9.86
C SER A 105 1.69 -18.21 -10.84
N TYR A 106 0.82 -19.18 -10.52
CA TYR A 106 -0.35 -19.49 -11.33
C TYR A 106 -1.34 -18.32 -11.40
N GLU A 107 -1.65 -17.69 -10.27
CA GLU A 107 -2.55 -16.53 -10.25
C GLU A 107 -1.98 -15.31 -10.98
N ILE A 108 -0.68 -15.06 -10.86
CA ILE A 108 -0.03 -14.01 -11.65
C ILE A 108 -0.13 -14.34 -13.15
N GLY A 109 0.03 -15.60 -13.53
CA GLY A 109 -0.17 -16.07 -14.90
C GLY A 109 -1.59 -15.78 -15.42
N ASN A 110 -2.62 -16.03 -14.61
CA ASN A 110 -4.01 -15.71 -14.94
C ASN A 110 -4.22 -14.20 -15.10
N LEU A 111 -3.67 -13.38 -14.20
CA LEU A 111 -3.75 -11.92 -14.30
C LEU A 111 -3.10 -11.39 -15.58
N LEU A 112 -2.00 -12.02 -16.00
CA LEU A 112 -1.31 -11.71 -17.25
C LEU A 112 -2.04 -12.24 -18.49
N GLU A 113 -3.11 -13.04 -18.39
CA GLU A 113 -3.76 -13.64 -19.57
C GLU A 113 -4.13 -12.57 -20.62
N ASN A 114 -4.63 -11.43 -20.15
CA ASN A 114 -5.14 -10.33 -20.98
C ASN A 114 -4.24 -9.08 -21.01
N THR A 115 -3.01 -9.16 -20.48
CA THR A 115 -2.05 -8.04 -20.48
C THR A 115 -0.61 -8.53 -20.70
N GLU A 116 0.23 -7.73 -21.34
CA GLU A 116 1.63 -8.09 -21.58
C GLU A 116 2.47 -8.03 -20.29
N ALA A 117 2.13 -7.10 -19.42
CA ALA A 117 2.79 -6.89 -18.14
C ALA A 117 1.81 -6.41 -17.06
N ILE A 118 2.21 -6.59 -15.79
CA ILE A 118 1.52 -6.06 -14.61
C ILE A 118 2.55 -5.60 -13.58
N ASP A 119 2.34 -4.41 -13.04
CA ASP A 119 3.11 -3.89 -11.91
C ASP A 119 2.41 -4.24 -10.60
N LEU A 120 3.12 -4.92 -9.71
CA LEU A 120 2.63 -5.31 -8.39
C LEU A 120 3.45 -4.63 -7.31
N ILE A 121 2.75 -4.13 -6.29
CA ILE A 121 3.34 -3.57 -5.08
C ILE A 121 3.23 -4.60 -3.97
N PHE A 122 4.37 -5.09 -3.48
CA PHE A 122 4.44 -5.99 -2.35
C PHE A 122 4.69 -5.19 -1.08
N LYS A 123 3.95 -5.54 -0.02
CA LYS A 123 4.06 -4.89 1.29
C LYS A 123 3.78 -5.92 2.38
N PRO A 124 4.44 -5.83 3.54
CA PRO A 124 4.14 -6.71 4.65
C PRO A 124 2.73 -6.43 5.19
N ARG A 125 2.09 -7.49 5.71
CA ARG A 125 0.75 -7.45 6.31
C ARG A 125 0.66 -6.35 7.36
N ASP A 126 1.57 -6.38 8.32
CA ASP A 126 1.83 -5.36 9.31
C ASP A 126 3.17 -4.66 9.03
N GLY A 127 3.21 -3.35 9.20
CA GLY A 127 4.38 -2.54 8.86
C GLY A 127 3.98 -1.13 8.50
N GLY A 128 4.91 -0.19 8.64
CA GLY A 128 4.65 1.23 8.42
C GLY A 128 5.85 1.97 7.82
N GLY A 129 5.60 3.16 7.30
CA GLY A 129 6.65 4.07 6.81
C GLY A 129 7.46 3.51 5.63
N GLY A 130 6.82 2.74 4.75
CA GLY A 130 7.47 2.21 3.54
C GLY A 130 8.41 1.02 3.77
N GLN A 131 8.51 0.50 5.00
CA GLN A 131 9.40 -0.62 5.30
C GLN A 131 8.98 -1.89 4.55
N TYR A 132 9.96 -2.56 3.95
CA TYR A 132 9.82 -3.81 3.21
C TYR A 132 8.79 -3.75 2.07
N ILE A 133 8.57 -2.55 1.51
CA ILE A 133 7.82 -2.39 0.27
C ILE A 133 8.77 -2.55 -0.90
N PHE A 134 8.40 -3.37 -1.87
CA PHE A 134 9.09 -3.47 -3.15
C PHE A 134 8.08 -3.53 -4.28
N VAL A 135 8.50 -3.08 -5.46
CA VAL A 135 7.69 -3.09 -6.68
C VAL A 135 8.30 -4.11 -7.61
N ALA A 136 7.46 -4.89 -8.29
CA ALA A 136 7.91 -5.78 -9.33
C ALA A 136 6.98 -5.74 -10.54
N THR A 137 7.58 -5.64 -11.72
CA THR A 137 6.92 -5.79 -13.00
C THR A 137 7.00 -7.25 -13.41
N PHE A 138 5.85 -7.89 -13.58
CA PHE A 138 5.73 -9.23 -14.14
C PHE A 138 5.34 -9.10 -15.61
N SER A 139 6.00 -9.84 -16.49
CA SER A 139 5.74 -9.77 -17.93
C SER A 139 5.78 -11.16 -18.55
N LYS A 140 5.03 -11.37 -19.62
CA LYS A 140 5.10 -12.61 -20.41
C LYS A 140 6.37 -12.59 -21.26
N ALA A 141 7.25 -13.55 -21.03
CA ALA A 141 8.40 -13.79 -21.90
C ALA A 141 7.94 -14.48 -23.20
N SER A 142 8.76 -14.37 -24.24
CA SER A 142 8.47 -14.95 -25.58
C SER A 142 8.36 -16.48 -25.57
N ASN A 143 8.90 -17.14 -24.55
CA ASN A 143 8.81 -18.59 -24.33
C ASN A 143 7.56 -19.01 -23.51
N GLY A 144 6.70 -18.06 -23.12
CA GLY A 144 5.52 -18.31 -22.29
C GLY A 144 5.79 -18.35 -20.79
N GLU A 145 7.03 -18.19 -20.34
CA GLU A 145 7.37 -18.04 -18.92
C GLU A 145 7.06 -16.62 -18.43
N ILE A 146 7.02 -16.43 -17.10
CA ILE A 146 6.83 -15.12 -16.48
C ILE A 146 8.20 -14.56 -16.10
N ALA A 147 8.59 -13.46 -16.74
CA ALA A 147 9.77 -12.69 -16.39
C ALA A 147 9.41 -11.66 -15.30
N VAL A 148 10.32 -11.47 -14.33
CA VAL A 148 10.12 -10.57 -13.19
C VAL A 148 11.25 -9.54 -13.16
N PHE A 149 10.89 -8.28 -13.18
CA PHE A 149 11.79 -7.16 -12.97
C PHE A 149 11.44 -6.53 -11.64
N MET A 150 12.35 -6.60 -10.66
CA MET A 150 12.14 -5.98 -9.35
C MET A 150 12.78 -4.60 -9.35
N ASP A 151 11.99 -3.58 -9.05
CA ASP A 151 12.50 -2.23 -8.80
C ASP A 151 12.61 -2.04 -7.29
N GLY A 152 13.84 -2.20 -6.79
CA GLY A 152 14.17 -2.24 -5.38
C GLY A 152 15.63 -2.62 -5.19
N LYS A 153 16.38 -1.77 -4.49
CA LYS A 153 17.79 -1.98 -4.13
C LYS A 153 18.03 -3.30 -3.41
#